data_AF-A0A8J6IKQ0-F1
#
_entry.id   AF-A0A8J6IKQ0-F1
#
_cell.length_a   1.000
_cell.length_b   1.000
_cell.length_c   1.000
_cell.angle_alpha   90.00
_cell.angle_beta   90.00
_cell.angle_gamma   90.00
#
_symmetry.space_group_name_H-M   'P 1'
#
loop_
_entity.id
_entity.type
_entity.pdbx_description
1 polymer ?
#
loop_
_entity_poly.entity_id
_entity_poly.type
_entity_poly.pdbx_seq_one_letter_code
_entity_poly.pdbx_strand_id
1 'polypeptide(L)'
;MTRDRALHILGLPPGASTEEARAAFRKAVKQLHPDARGGVPADAFQRVLEAWRTIEAKTERPALRPHAERSVTVDAFSARTGAPVQVDTPRGPVRIPLPRRAVSGQRLRLAGLGPARGDGSFEDLILILDVAPPPPLGSALRDFVRDFSRQSRPA
;
A
#
# COMPACT_ATOMS: atom_id res chain seq x y z
N MET A 1 10.23 25.46 -16.55
CA MET A 1 9.13 26.45 -16.50
C MET A 1 8.86 26.88 -15.05
N THR A 2 8.46 28.13 -14.78
CA THR A 2 8.10 28.60 -13.42
C THR A 2 6.65 28.24 -13.07
N ARG A 3 6.31 28.17 -11.77
CA ARG A 3 4.92 27.87 -11.33
C ARG A 3 3.92 28.90 -11.86
N ASP A 4 4.26 30.19 -11.82
CA ASP A 4 3.36 31.24 -12.31
C ASP A 4 3.12 31.14 -13.82
N ARG A 5 4.16 30.80 -14.59
CA ARG A 5 4.03 30.53 -16.02
C ARG A 5 3.17 29.29 -16.28
N ALA A 6 3.29 28.26 -15.45
CA ALA A 6 2.46 27.06 -15.53
C ALA A 6 0.98 27.35 -15.20
N LEU A 7 0.70 28.16 -14.18
CA LEU A 7 -0.65 28.62 -13.85
C LEU A 7 -1.25 29.42 -14.99
N HIS A 8 -0.47 30.33 -15.60
CA HIS A 8 -0.91 31.09 -16.76
C HIS A 8 -1.29 30.18 -17.94
N ILE A 9 -0.53 29.11 -18.21
CA ILE A 9 -0.86 28.13 -19.27
C ILE A 9 -2.20 27.43 -19.00
N LEU A 10 -2.56 27.22 -17.73
CA LEU A 10 -3.86 26.69 -17.35
C LEU A 10 -4.97 27.77 -17.28
N GLY A 11 -4.66 29.03 -17.63
CA GLY A 11 -5.59 30.16 -17.57
C GLY A 11 -5.86 30.68 -16.16
N LEU A 12 -4.93 30.48 -15.22
CA LEU A 12 -5.06 30.88 -13.82
C LEU A 12 -4.09 32.03 -13.47
N PRO A 13 -4.48 32.90 -12.51
CA PRO A 13 -3.60 33.95 -12.02
C PRO A 13 -2.40 33.38 -11.22
N PRO A 14 -1.30 34.14 -11.10
CA PRO A 14 -0.22 33.79 -10.18
C PRO A 14 -0.76 33.69 -8.75
N GLY A 15 -0.32 32.68 -8.01
CA GLY A 15 -0.80 32.41 -6.66
C GLY A 15 -2.09 31.57 -6.55
N ALA A 16 -2.70 31.16 -7.66
CA ALA A 16 -3.83 30.24 -7.62
C ALA A 16 -3.49 28.92 -6.89
N SER A 17 -4.49 28.39 -6.18
CA SER A 17 -4.37 27.17 -5.38
C SER A 17 -4.17 25.93 -6.24
N THR A 18 -3.64 24.86 -5.64
CA THR A 18 -3.45 23.58 -6.35
C THR A 18 -4.78 22.95 -6.77
N GLU A 19 -5.86 23.16 -6.01
CA GLU A 19 -7.18 22.65 -6.35
C GLU A 19 -7.78 23.36 -7.57
N GLU A 20 -7.62 24.68 -7.65
CA GLU A 20 -7.98 25.44 -8.85
C GLU A 20 -7.17 25.00 -10.06
N ALA A 21 -5.85 24.79 -9.89
CA ALA A 21 -4.98 24.23 -10.93
C ALA A 21 -5.42 22.84 -11.41
N ARG A 22 -5.85 21.96 -10.49
CA ARG A 22 -6.40 20.64 -10.84
C ARG A 22 -7.68 20.74 -11.65
N ALA A 23 -8.59 21.64 -11.25
CA ALA A 23 -9.85 21.85 -11.95
C ALA A 23 -9.60 22.38 -13.37
N ALA A 24 -8.71 23.37 -13.51
CA ALA A 24 -8.31 23.94 -14.79
C ALA A 24 -7.62 22.90 -15.70
N PHE A 25 -6.72 22.08 -15.15
CA PHE A 25 -6.07 21.00 -15.89
C PHE A 25 -7.08 19.98 -16.45
N ARG A 26 -8.01 19.48 -15.63
CA ARG A 26 -9.04 18.54 -16.10
C ARG A 26 -9.89 19.14 -17.23
N LYS A 27 -10.23 20.43 -17.12
CA LYS A 27 -10.98 21.17 -18.15
C LYS A 27 -10.16 21.28 -19.44
N ALA A 28 -8.88 21.65 -19.34
CA ALA A 28 -7.98 21.78 -20.49
C ALA A 28 -7.74 20.44 -21.19
N VAL A 29 -7.53 19.35 -20.45
CA VAL A 29 -7.38 17.99 -21.02
C VAL A 29 -8.63 17.56 -21.78
N LYS A 30 -9.82 17.81 -21.22
CA LYS A 30 -11.09 17.49 -21.90
C LYS A 30 -11.28 18.27 -23.20
N GLN A 31 -10.77 19.50 -23.27
CA GLN A 31 -10.88 20.37 -24.44
C GLN A 31 -9.81 20.08 -25.51
N LEU A 32 -8.62 19.64 -25.09
CA LEU A 32 -7.45 19.45 -25.94
C LEU A 32 -7.15 17.98 -26.25
N HIS A 33 -8.08 17.08 -25.97
CA HIS A 33 -7.91 15.66 -26.29
C HIS A 33 -7.70 15.47 -27.81
N PRO A 34 -6.81 14.57 -28.26
CA PRO A 34 -6.54 14.36 -29.70
C PRO A 34 -7.78 13.99 -30.53
N ASP A 35 -8.78 13.37 -29.89
CA ASP A 35 -10.08 13.04 -30.52
C ASP A 35 -11.12 14.17 -30.41
N ALA A 36 -10.77 15.32 -29.81
CA ALA A 36 -11.66 16.47 -29.74
C ALA A 36 -11.78 17.11 -31.15
N ARG A 37 -13.01 17.35 -31.59
CA ARG A 37 -13.29 17.99 -32.88
C ARG A 37 -12.71 19.40 -32.90
N GLY A 38 -11.80 19.66 -33.85
CA GLY A 38 -11.37 20.99 -34.26
C GLY A 38 -9.91 21.29 -33.99
N GLY A 39 -9.07 21.12 -35.01
CA GLY A 39 -7.81 21.86 -35.24
C GLY A 39 -6.95 22.26 -34.04
N VAL A 40 -6.80 21.41 -33.04
CA VAL A 40 -6.00 21.73 -31.85
C VAL A 40 -4.52 21.69 -32.23
N PRO A 41 -3.71 22.71 -31.89
CA PRO A 41 -2.28 22.67 -32.13
C PRO A 41 -1.64 21.44 -31.47
N ALA A 42 -0.79 20.73 -32.20
CA ALA A 42 -0.19 19.46 -31.76
C ALA A 42 0.58 19.59 -30.43
N ASP A 43 1.12 20.78 -30.14
CA ASP A 43 1.88 21.10 -28.93
C ASP A 43 1.01 21.55 -27.75
N ALA A 44 -0.25 21.94 -27.97
CA ALA A 44 -1.11 22.52 -26.93
C ALA A 44 -1.35 21.54 -25.78
N PHE A 45 -1.57 20.26 -26.09
CA PHE A 45 -1.74 19.21 -25.09
C PHE A 45 -0.45 18.99 -24.28
N GLN A 46 0.70 18.97 -24.94
CA GLN A 46 2.00 18.81 -24.28
C GLN A 46 2.32 19.97 -23.33
N ARG A 47 1.99 21.20 -23.72
CA ARG A 47 2.17 22.40 -22.89
C ARG A 47 1.31 22.36 -21.62
N VAL A 48 0.09 21.86 -21.72
CA VAL A 48 -0.80 21.66 -20.56
C VAL A 48 -0.27 20.56 -19.64
N LEU A 49 0.27 19.47 -20.19
CA LEU A 49 0.93 18.42 -19.39
C LEU A 49 2.18 18.94 -18.66
N GLU A 50 3.04 19.70 -19.35
CA GLU A 50 4.24 20.28 -18.75
C GLU A 50 3.90 21.29 -17.64
N ALA A 51 2.83 22.08 -17.83
CA ALA A 51 2.29 22.97 -16.82
C ALA A 51 1.80 22.23 -15.58
N TRP A 52 1.01 21.18 -15.78
CA TRP A 52 0.55 20.36 -14.66
C TRP A 52 1.73 19.73 -13.89
N ARG A 53 2.74 19.18 -14.58
CA ARG A 53 3.94 18.61 -13.95
C ARG A 53 4.70 19.64 -13.11
N THR A 54 4.83 20.87 -13.60
CA THR A 54 5.52 21.95 -12.87
C THR A 54 4.77 22.37 -11.61
N ILE A 55 3.43 22.38 -11.66
CA ILE A 55 2.59 22.71 -10.51
C ILE A 55 2.64 21.57 -9.48
N GLU A 56 2.53 20.32 -9.94
CA GLU A 56 2.55 19.12 -9.10
C GLU A 56 3.94 18.82 -8.51
N ALA A 57 5.03 19.20 -9.16
CA ALA A 57 6.38 19.05 -8.59
C ALA A 57 6.63 19.97 -7.37
N LYS A 58 5.90 21.09 -7.27
CA LYS A 58 6.00 22.04 -6.14
C LYS A 58 4.91 21.88 -5.10
N THR A 59 3.77 21.33 -5.49
CA THR A 59 2.82 20.82 -4.50
C THR A 59 3.39 19.48 -4.06
N GLU A 60 4.11 19.45 -2.93
CA GLU A 60 4.48 18.19 -2.29
C GLU A 60 3.24 17.29 -2.28
N ARG A 61 3.20 16.27 -3.16
CA ARG A 61 2.35 15.12 -2.87
C ARG A 61 2.81 14.71 -1.48
N PRO A 62 1.94 14.67 -0.45
CA PRO A 62 2.36 14.18 0.85
C PRO A 62 3.06 12.87 0.55
N ALA A 63 4.37 12.81 0.84
CA ALA A 63 5.17 11.64 0.53
C ALA A 63 4.34 10.46 1.01
N LEU A 64 4.12 9.46 0.14
CA LEU A 64 3.44 8.24 0.53
C LEU A 64 4.22 7.75 1.74
N ARG A 65 3.72 8.04 2.96
CA ARG A 65 4.52 7.81 4.15
C ARG A 65 4.70 6.30 4.17
N PRO A 66 5.92 5.78 4.04
CA PRO A 66 6.10 4.35 4.09
C PRO A 66 5.60 3.93 5.47
N HIS A 67 4.47 3.22 5.50
CA HIS A 67 4.03 2.60 6.74
C HIS A 67 5.14 1.66 7.21
N ALA A 68 5.28 1.49 8.51
CA ALA A 68 6.18 0.47 9.02
C ALA A 68 5.78 -0.88 8.42
N GLU A 69 6.74 -1.59 7.83
CA GLU A 69 6.53 -2.92 7.26
C GLU A 69 7.18 -3.96 8.17
N ARG A 70 6.51 -5.10 8.34
CA ARG A 70 7.06 -6.24 9.07
C ARG A 70 6.68 -7.54 8.38
N SER A 71 7.66 -8.40 8.15
CA SER A 71 7.42 -9.76 7.69
C SER A 71 7.04 -10.67 8.86
N VAL A 72 6.03 -11.52 8.66
CA VAL A 72 5.68 -12.58 9.60
C VAL A 72 5.58 -13.91 8.86
N THR A 73 6.36 -14.89 9.33
CA THR A 73 6.30 -16.24 8.79
C THR A 73 5.14 -17.01 9.43
N VAL A 74 4.30 -17.59 8.59
CA VAL A 74 3.13 -18.39 9.00
C VAL A 74 3.18 -19.73 8.33
N ASP A 75 2.71 -20.78 9.00
CA ASP A 75 2.66 -22.11 8.40
C ASP A 75 1.55 -22.20 7.34
N ALA A 76 1.74 -23.09 6.36
CA ALA A 76 0.80 -23.30 5.26
C ALA A 76 -0.62 -23.66 5.73
N PHE A 77 -0.78 -24.33 6.87
CA PHE A 77 -2.10 -24.74 7.37
C PHE A 77 -2.86 -23.55 7.96
N SER A 78 -2.20 -22.72 8.77
CA SER A 78 -2.76 -21.48 9.30
C SER A 78 -3.13 -20.50 8.18
N ALA A 79 -2.25 -20.35 7.19
CA ALA A 79 -2.51 -19.53 6.00
C ALA A 79 -3.74 -20.02 5.21
N ARG A 80 -3.88 -21.34 5.05
CA ARG A 80 -5.02 -21.94 4.36
C ARG A 80 -6.34 -21.76 5.12
N THR A 81 -6.33 -21.98 6.43
CA THR A 81 -7.53 -22.00 7.28
C THR A 81 -7.97 -20.63 7.76
N GLY A 82 -7.08 -19.63 7.73
CA GLY A 82 -7.32 -18.33 8.36
C GLY A 82 -7.20 -18.39 9.88
N ALA A 83 -6.43 -19.33 10.41
CA ALA A 83 -6.20 -19.45 11.84
C ALA A 83 -5.58 -18.16 12.41
N PRO A 84 -5.91 -17.76 13.64
CA PRO A 84 -5.32 -16.58 14.25
C PRO A 84 -3.82 -16.77 14.50
N VAL A 85 -3.04 -15.76 14.16
CA VAL A 85 -1.59 -15.72 14.37
C VAL A 85 -1.25 -14.60 15.35
N GLN A 86 -0.27 -14.87 16.21
CA GLN A 86 0.29 -13.85 17.10
C GLN A 86 1.37 -13.07 16.37
N VAL A 87 1.27 -11.75 16.43
CA VAL A 87 2.22 -10.82 15.83
C VAL A 87 2.73 -9.89 16.91
N ASP A 88 4.04 -9.80 17.04
CA ASP A 88 4.65 -8.82 17.92
C ASP A 88 4.55 -7.44 17.26
N THR A 89 3.90 -6.50 17.93
CA THR A 89 3.80 -5.11 17.48
C THR A 89 4.55 -4.21 18.46
N PRO A 90 4.87 -2.95 18.09
CA PRO A 90 5.43 -1.98 19.04
C PRO A 90 4.57 -1.73 20.29
N ARG A 91 3.27 -2.07 20.26
CA ARG A 91 2.37 -1.97 21.42
C ARG A 91 2.32 -3.25 22.25
N GLY A 92 3.00 -4.31 21.82
CA GLY A 92 2.94 -5.64 22.40
C GLY A 92 2.41 -6.70 21.43
N PRO A 93 2.34 -7.96 21.86
CA PRO A 93 1.83 -9.05 21.05
C PRO A 93 0.32 -8.92 20.83
N VAL A 94 -0.14 -9.08 19.59
CA VAL A 94 -1.56 -9.06 19.22
C VAL A 94 -1.89 -10.31 18.42
N ARG A 95 -3.02 -10.95 18.74
CA ARG A 95 -3.58 -12.03 17.91
C ARG A 95 -4.44 -11.45 16.81
N ILE A 96 -4.10 -11.75 15.56
CA ILE A 96 -4.86 -11.33 14.38
C ILE A 96 -5.40 -12.55 13.64
N PRO A 97 -6.67 -12.57 13.22
CA PRO A 97 -7.15 -13.61 12.30
C PRO A 97 -6.53 -13.42 10.93
N LEU A 98 -6.02 -14.49 10.32
CA LEU A 98 -5.56 -14.44 8.95
C LEU A 98 -6.75 -14.51 7.97
N PRO A 99 -6.67 -13.84 6.81
CA PRO A 99 -7.57 -14.11 5.70
C PRO A 99 -7.49 -15.60 5.34
N ARG A 100 -8.64 -16.21 5.04
CA ARG A 100 -8.67 -17.57 4.51
C ARG A 100 -7.93 -17.60 3.18
N ARG A 101 -7.13 -18.65 2.96
CA ARG A 101 -6.29 -18.80 1.74
C ARG A 101 -5.27 -17.67 1.60
N ALA A 102 -4.63 -17.30 2.70
CA ALA A 102 -3.54 -16.34 2.68
C ALA A 102 -2.35 -16.83 1.84
N VAL A 103 -1.69 -15.92 1.14
CA VAL A 103 -0.54 -16.22 0.26
C VAL A 103 0.70 -15.45 0.69
N SER A 104 1.89 -15.97 0.35
CA SER A 104 3.14 -15.25 0.60
C SER A 104 3.19 -13.95 -0.21
N GLY A 105 3.76 -12.90 0.37
CA GLY A 105 3.75 -11.54 -0.16
C GLY A 105 2.45 -10.77 0.07
N GLN A 106 1.40 -11.40 0.59
CA GLN A 106 0.15 -10.71 0.89
C GLN A 106 0.36 -9.66 1.99
N ARG A 107 -0.13 -8.45 1.73
CA ARG A 107 0.01 -7.29 2.61
C ARG A 107 -1.26 -7.09 3.44
N LEU A 108 -1.13 -7.08 4.76
CA LEU A 108 -2.23 -6.82 5.69
C LEU A 108 -1.98 -5.53 6.47
N ARG A 109 -2.94 -4.61 6.45
CA ARG A 109 -2.89 -3.38 7.22
C ARG A 109 -3.45 -3.59 8.62
N LEU A 110 -2.64 -3.30 9.63
CA LEU A 110 -3.02 -3.25 11.02
C LEU A 110 -3.07 -1.80 11.50
N ALA A 111 -4.29 -1.27 11.62
CA ALA A 111 -4.52 0.12 11.96
C ALA A 111 -4.04 0.45 13.39
N GLY A 112 -3.21 1.49 13.55
CA GLY A 112 -2.75 1.96 14.87
C GLY A 112 -1.88 0.98 15.66
N LEU A 113 -1.35 -0.06 15.00
CA LEU A 113 -0.43 -1.06 15.56
C LEU A 113 1.01 -0.89 15.04
N GLY A 114 1.30 0.21 14.35
CA GLY A 114 2.64 0.62 13.94
C GLY A 114 3.40 1.37 15.03
N PRO A 115 4.52 2.02 14.68
CA PRO A 115 5.30 2.84 15.60
C PRO A 115 4.51 4.00 16.20
N ALA A 116 4.94 4.45 17.37
CA ALA A 116 4.42 5.67 17.97
C ALA A 116 4.92 6.91 17.20
N ARG A 117 4.05 7.91 17.07
CA ARG A 117 4.37 9.24 16.56
C ARG A 117 4.74 10.18 17.70
N GLY A 118 5.38 11.29 17.35
CA GLY A 118 5.71 12.36 18.31
C GLY A 118 4.51 13.03 18.97
N ASP A 119 3.30 12.88 18.41
CA ASP A 119 2.03 13.40 18.96
C ASP A 119 1.31 12.40 19.88
N GLY A 120 1.90 11.23 20.16
CA GLY A 120 1.31 10.17 20.98
C GLY A 120 0.30 9.28 20.23
N SER A 121 -0.01 9.57 18.97
CA SER A 121 -0.76 8.65 18.11
C SER A 121 0.15 7.53 17.57
N PHE A 122 -0.45 6.48 17.01
CA PHE A 122 0.29 5.36 16.43
C PHE A 122 0.05 5.30 14.92
N GLU A 123 1.09 4.92 14.19
CA GLU A 123 0.99 4.66 12.76
C GLU A 123 0.35 3.30 12.48
N ASP A 124 0.12 2.99 11.22
CA ASP A 124 -0.31 1.66 10.80
C ASP A 124 0.90 0.77 10.55
N LEU A 125 0.72 -0.53 10.81
CA LEU A 125 1.70 -1.57 10.50
C LEU A 125 1.22 -2.35 9.29
N ILE A 126 2.07 -2.49 8.28
CA ILE A 126 1.82 -3.36 7.15
C ILE A 126 2.56 -4.67 7.37
N LEU A 127 1.79 -5.74 7.58
CA LEU A 127 2.34 -7.08 7.64
C LEU A 127 2.47 -7.65 6.25
N ILE A 128 3.66 -8.17 5.94
CA ILE A 128 3.91 -8.99 4.76
C ILE A 128 3.93 -10.44 5.23
N LEU A 129 2.98 -11.22 4.75
CA LEU A 129 2.92 -12.64 5.08
C LEU A 129 4.01 -13.38 4.31
N ASP A 130 4.76 -14.22 5.00
CA ASP A 130 5.62 -15.22 4.40
C ASP A 130 5.07 -16.61 4.75
N VAL A 131 4.57 -17.34 3.76
CA VAL A 131 3.97 -18.65 4.00
C VAL A 131 5.04 -19.72 3.88
N ALA A 132 5.43 -20.30 5.02
CA ALA A 132 6.40 -21.37 5.07
C ALA A 132 5.86 -22.63 4.34
N PRO A 133 6.70 -23.33 3.57
CA PRO A 133 6.32 -24.60 2.97
C PRO A 133 5.94 -25.60 4.07
N PRO A 134 4.96 -26.49 3.82
CA PRO A 134 4.64 -27.54 4.78
C PRO A 134 5.88 -28.44 4.97
N PRO A 135 6.10 -28.97 6.19
CA PRO A 135 7.17 -29.91 6.42
C PRO A 135 7.00 -31.15 5.52
N PRO A 136 8.09 -31.80 5.09
CA PRO A 136 8.02 -33.03 4.31
C PRO A 136 7.13 -34.07 5.01
N LEU A 137 6.24 -34.72 4.25
CA LEU A 137 5.29 -35.69 4.78
C LEU A 137 5.99 -36.78 5.62
N GLY A 138 7.20 -37.20 5.22
CA GLY A 138 7.96 -38.21 5.93
C GLY A 138 8.41 -37.79 7.33
N SER A 139 8.86 -36.53 7.53
CA SER A 139 9.20 -36.04 8.88
C SER A 139 7.95 -35.76 9.69
N ALA A 140 6.94 -35.12 9.09
CA ALA A 140 5.68 -34.80 9.75
C ALA A 140 4.95 -36.07 10.27
N LEU A 141 4.89 -37.13 9.46
CA LEU A 141 4.29 -38.40 9.88
C LEU A 141 5.10 -39.08 10.98
N ARG A 142 6.44 -39.08 10.90
CA ARG A 142 7.29 -39.66 11.95
C ARG A 142 7.13 -38.93 13.27
N ASP A 143 7.06 -37.60 13.24
CA ASP A 143 6.86 -36.80 14.44
C ASP A 143 5.47 -37.03 15.01
N PHE A 144 4.43 -37.05 14.16
CA PHE A 144 3.07 -37.41 14.56
C PHE A 144 2.99 -38.79 15.22
N VAL A 145 3.53 -39.84 14.58
CA VAL A 145 3.52 -41.22 15.13
C VAL A 145 4.27 -41.27 16.45
N ARG A 146 5.39 -40.54 16.58
CA ARG A 146 6.16 -40.46 17.84
C ARG A 146 5.35 -39.81 18.96
N ASP A 147 4.72 -38.67 18.67
CA ASP A 147 3.94 -37.93 19.65
C ASP A 147 2.68 -38.69 20.06
N PHE A 148 1.97 -39.27 19.08
CA PHE A 148 0.83 -40.14 19.31
C PHE A 148 1.22 -41.35 20.18
N SER A 149 2.33 -42.02 19.85
CA SER A 149 2.81 -43.18 20.63
C SER A 149 3.19 -42.80 22.06
N ARG A 150 3.67 -41.57 22.33
CA ARG A 150 3.93 -41.08 23.70
C ARG A 150 2.64 -40.87 24.49
N GLN A 151 1.61 -40.33 23.84
CA GLN A 151 0.31 -40.06 24.45
C GLN A 151 -0.54 -41.33 24.65
N SER A 152 -0.35 -42.33 23.79
CA SER A 152 -1.13 -43.58 23.80
C SER A 152 -0.45 -44.75 24.49
N ARG A 153 0.60 -44.53 25.30
CA ARG A 153 1.15 -45.63 26.13
C ARG A 153 0.12 -46.00 27.19
N PRO A 154 -0.33 -47.27 27.26
CA PRO A 154 -1.15 -47.72 28.38
C PRO A 154 -0.32 -47.65 29.67
N ALA A 155 -0.99 -47.31 30.77
CA ALA A 155 -0.43 -47.31 32.12
C ALA A 155 0.01 -48.72 32.55
#